data_AF-A0A8J3T5I7-F1
#
_entry.id   AF-A0A8J3T5I7-F1
#
_cell.length_a   1.000
_cell.length_b   1.000
_cell.length_c   1.000
_cell.angle_alpha   90.00
_cell.angle_beta   90.00
_cell.angle_gamma   90.00
#
_symmetry.space_group_name_H-M   'P 1'
#
loop_
_entity.id
_entity.type
_entity.pdbx_description
1 polymer ?
#
loop_
_entity_poly.entity_id
_entity_poly.type
_entity_poly.pdbx_seq_one_letter_code
_entity_poly.pdbx_strand_id
1 'polypeptide(L)'
;MLPYFVIKIFWTVEGLRGGGLHGGAWSTLNWAAINGMTVGMAGVAILLGLALGRRWGERIPAWLLLLPAWIGMGFLVSMIPLLPASLLPAREDWEATESAGLPSWELPLIGLSFTGFALGLAVAAPIYARQRWPAARSSPGPWARTSPVSPIQTAVLASSSRRVRSRTACSSVRAS
;
A
#
# COMPACT_ATOMS: atom_id res chain seq x y z
N MET A 1 12.52 4.91 -4.00
CA MET A 1 11.89 5.30 -5.29
C MET A 1 12.65 6.42 -5.98
N LEU A 2 12.69 7.64 -5.42
CA LEU A 2 13.26 8.79 -6.14
C LEU A 2 14.73 8.63 -6.59
N PRO A 3 15.67 8.12 -5.78
CA PRO A 3 17.06 7.96 -6.22
C PRO A 3 17.20 7.03 -7.44
N TYR A 4 16.52 5.89 -7.39
CA TYR A 4 16.54 4.90 -8.48
C TYR A 4 15.83 5.42 -9.74
N PHE A 5 14.72 6.15 -9.58
CA PHE A 5 14.02 6.80 -10.69
C PHE A 5 14.93 7.77 -11.46
N VAL A 6 15.69 8.60 -10.74
CA VAL A 6 16.62 9.57 -11.36
C VAL A 6 17.72 8.84 -12.14
N ILE A 7 18.31 7.78 -11.57
CA ILE A 7 19.31 6.96 -12.27
C ILE A 7 18.73 6.36 -13.56
N LYS A 8 17.51 5.85 -13.51
CA LYS A 8 16.87 5.27 -14.70
C LYS A 8 16.58 6.30 -15.77
N ILE A 9 16.26 7.55 -15.41
CA ILE A 9 16.18 8.64 -16.38
C ILE A 9 17.54 8.85 -17.07
N PHE A 10 18.63 8.92 -16.29
CA PHE A 10 19.97 9.09 -16.87
C PHE A 10 20.32 7.95 -17.84
N TRP A 11 20.09 6.69 -17.46
CA TRP A 11 20.35 5.54 -18.32
C TRP A 11 19.44 5.47 -19.55
N THR A 12 18.18 5.92 -19.44
CA THR A 12 17.31 6.08 -20.61
C THR A 12 17.90 7.10 -21.58
N VAL A 13 18.31 8.27 -21.09
CA VAL A 13 18.91 9.33 -21.92
C VAL A 13 20.23 8.87 -22.54
N GLU A 14 21.05 8.16 -21.77
CA GLU A 14 22.29 7.53 -22.27
C GLU A 14 21.99 6.54 -23.40
N GLY A 15 21.04 5.63 -23.21
CA GLY A 15 20.65 4.66 -24.25
C GLY A 15 20.12 5.32 -25.52
N LEU A 16 19.35 6.40 -25.40
CA LEU A 16 18.87 7.17 -26.56
C LEU A 16 20.01 7.85 -27.34
N ARG A 17 21.17 8.06 -26.70
CA ARG A 17 22.40 8.57 -27.32
C ARG A 17 23.31 7.47 -27.84
N GLY A 18 22.87 6.21 -27.79
CA GLY A 18 23.67 5.04 -28.21
C GLY A 18 24.64 4.53 -27.14
N GLY A 19 24.55 5.00 -25.90
CA GLY A 19 25.32 4.48 -24.77
C GLY A 19 24.65 3.27 -24.09
N GLY A 20 25.19 2.86 -22.94
CA GLY A 20 24.70 1.72 -22.16
C GLY A 20 25.46 0.41 -22.38
N LEU A 21 24.93 -0.66 -21.78
CA LEU A 21 25.52 -2.01 -21.86
C LEU A 21 25.09 -2.71 -23.15
N HIS A 22 26.07 -3.27 -23.86
CA HIS A 22 25.85 -3.97 -25.14
C HIS A 22 26.41 -5.40 -25.13
N GLY A 23 27.07 -5.82 -24.04
CA GLY A 23 27.68 -7.14 -23.91
C GLY A 23 26.78 -8.16 -23.20
N GLY A 24 27.05 -9.45 -23.43
CA GLY A 24 26.42 -10.56 -22.72
C GLY A 24 24.89 -10.51 -22.82
N ALA A 25 24.23 -10.59 -21.66
CA ALA A 25 22.76 -10.58 -21.53
C ALA A 25 22.08 -9.31 -22.10
N TRP A 26 22.82 -8.22 -22.34
CA TRP A 26 22.28 -6.97 -22.85
C TRP A 26 22.34 -6.83 -24.37
N SER A 27 23.04 -7.73 -25.06
CA SER A 27 23.24 -7.66 -26.51
C SER A 27 21.94 -7.70 -27.34
N THR A 28 20.88 -8.31 -26.81
CA THR A 28 19.56 -8.43 -27.46
C THR A 28 18.54 -7.43 -26.95
N LEU A 29 18.89 -6.62 -25.96
CA LEU A 29 17.98 -5.76 -25.23
C LEU A 29 18.25 -4.29 -25.56
N ASN A 30 17.18 -3.54 -25.86
CA ASN A 30 17.29 -2.10 -26.05
C ASN A 30 17.44 -1.41 -24.68
N TRP A 31 18.65 -0.92 -24.39
CA TRP A 31 19.00 -0.25 -23.14
C TRP A 31 18.07 0.93 -22.81
N ALA A 32 17.76 1.77 -23.80
CA ALA A 32 16.86 2.90 -23.61
C ALA A 32 15.44 2.43 -23.26
N ALA A 33 14.95 1.40 -23.96
CA ALA A 33 13.59 0.90 -23.79
C ALA A 33 13.38 0.28 -22.39
N ILE A 34 14.31 -0.55 -21.91
CA ILE A 34 14.19 -1.19 -20.60
C ILE A 34 14.26 -0.18 -19.46
N ASN A 35 15.21 0.76 -19.54
CA ASN A 35 15.31 1.82 -18.54
C ASN A 35 14.09 2.74 -18.62
N GLY A 36 13.62 3.08 -19.83
CA GLY A 36 12.43 3.92 -20.04
C GLY A 36 11.15 3.28 -19.50
N MET A 37 10.98 1.97 -19.68
CA MET A 37 9.88 1.22 -19.06
C MET A 37 9.95 1.30 -17.53
N THR A 38 11.15 1.16 -16.97
CA THR A 38 11.37 1.29 -15.51
C THR A 38 11.04 2.70 -15.01
N VAL A 39 11.42 3.75 -15.75
CA VAL A 39 11.04 5.14 -15.47
C VAL A 39 9.52 5.29 -15.47
N GLY A 40 8.81 4.75 -16.48
CA GLY A 40 7.36 4.79 -16.54
C GLY A 40 6.70 4.13 -15.32
N MET A 41 7.14 2.91 -14.99
CA MET A 41 6.63 2.18 -13.82
C MET A 41 6.89 2.93 -12.51
N ALA A 42 8.11 3.40 -12.29
CA ALA A 42 8.48 4.15 -11.09
C ALA A 42 7.76 5.50 -11.02
N GLY A 43 7.54 6.18 -12.15
CA GLY A 43 6.75 7.40 -12.25
C GLY A 43 5.31 7.17 -11.81
N VAL A 44 4.68 6.09 -12.28
CA VAL A 44 3.33 5.69 -11.82
C VAL A 44 3.32 5.41 -10.32
N ALA A 45 4.31 4.70 -9.79
CA ALA A 45 4.42 4.41 -8.36
C ALA A 45 4.55 5.69 -7.51
N ILE A 46 5.36 6.65 -7.95
CA ILE A 46 5.54 7.95 -7.29
C ILE A 46 4.24 8.76 -7.34
N LEU A 47 3.62 8.88 -8.51
CA LEU A 47 2.36 9.62 -8.69
C LEU A 47 1.24 8.99 -7.86
N LEU A 48 1.16 7.66 -7.81
CA LEU A 48 0.22 6.94 -6.98
C LEU A 48 0.43 7.26 -5.50
N GLY A 49 1.67 7.20 -5.01
CA GLY A 49 1.99 7.55 -3.63
C GLY A 49 1.61 9.00 -3.28
N LEU A 50 1.89 9.94 -4.18
CA LEU A 50 1.50 11.35 -4.00
C LEU A 50 -0.02 11.53 -4.04
N ALA A 51 -0.72 10.86 -4.95
CA ALA A 51 -2.17 10.93 -5.05
C ALA A 51 -2.83 10.39 -3.78
N LEU A 52 -2.38 9.24 -3.28
CA LEU A 52 -2.92 8.65 -2.05
C LEU A 52 -2.61 9.50 -0.81
N GLY A 53 -1.47 10.18 -0.78
CA GLY A 53 -1.04 11.00 0.35
C GLY A 53 -1.49 12.47 0.33
N ARG A 54 -2.09 12.95 -0.76
CA ARG A 54 -2.45 14.37 -0.93
C ARG A 54 -3.93 14.55 -1.24
N ARG A 55 -4.50 15.67 -0.78
CA ARG A 55 -5.92 16.01 -0.96
C ARG A 55 -6.38 16.07 -2.43
N TRP A 56 -5.48 16.32 -3.37
CA TRP A 56 -5.84 16.34 -4.80
C TRP A 56 -6.17 14.95 -5.34
N GLY A 57 -5.63 13.88 -4.74
CA GLY A 57 -5.94 12.51 -5.18
C GLY A 57 -7.39 12.12 -4.94
N GLU A 58 -8.07 12.73 -3.96
CA GLU A 58 -9.51 12.53 -3.74
C GLU A 58 -10.38 13.04 -4.89
N ARG A 59 -9.83 13.90 -5.77
CA ARG A 59 -10.53 14.37 -6.97
C ARG A 59 -10.44 13.37 -8.12
N ILE A 60 -9.52 12.40 -8.04
CA ILE A 60 -9.30 11.42 -9.10
C ILE A 60 -10.35 10.29 -8.98
N PRO A 61 -10.89 9.81 -10.11
CA PRO A 61 -11.70 8.59 -10.13
C PRO A 61 -11.00 7.45 -9.39
N ALA A 62 -11.67 6.83 -8.42
CA ALA A 62 -11.03 5.88 -7.53
C ALA A 62 -10.39 4.70 -8.25
N TRP A 63 -10.99 4.23 -9.34
CA TRP A 63 -10.47 3.12 -10.14
C TRP A 63 -9.09 3.43 -10.74
N LEU A 64 -8.79 4.68 -11.08
CA LEU A 64 -7.46 5.10 -11.57
C LEU A 64 -6.37 5.03 -10.51
N LEU A 65 -6.73 4.97 -9.22
CA LEU A 65 -5.76 4.84 -8.13
C LEU A 65 -5.73 3.41 -7.59
N LEU A 66 -6.89 2.77 -7.46
CA LEU A 66 -7.01 1.40 -6.96
C LEU A 66 -6.44 0.37 -7.94
N LEU A 67 -6.63 0.56 -9.26
CA LEU A 67 -6.10 -0.38 -10.24
C LEU A 67 -4.55 -0.40 -10.24
N PRO A 68 -3.84 0.74 -10.33
CA PRO A 68 -2.38 0.74 -10.19
C PRO A 68 -1.89 0.28 -8.81
N ALA A 69 -2.61 0.60 -7.73
CA ALA A 69 -2.28 0.08 -6.41
C ALA A 69 -2.38 -1.46 -6.35
N TRP A 70 -3.43 -2.02 -6.93
CA TRP A 70 -3.63 -3.47 -7.00
C TRP A 70 -2.54 -4.16 -7.85
N ILE A 71 -2.24 -3.62 -9.03
CA ILE A 71 -1.14 -4.10 -9.88
C ILE A 71 0.19 -4.02 -9.11
N GLY A 72 0.46 -2.90 -8.44
CA GLY A 72 1.67 -2.69 -7.65
C GLY A 72 1.79 -3.68 -6.49
N MET A 73 0.70 -3.99 -5.79
CA MET A 73 0.68 -5.02 -4.75
C MET A 73 0.96 -6.41 -5.32
N GLY A 74 0.34 -6.78 -6.43
CA GLY A 74 0.60 -8.07 -7.09
C GLY A 74 2.07 -8.20 -7.53
N PHE A 75 2.61 -7.14 -8.14
CA PHE A 75 4.01 -7.07 -8.53
C PHE A 75 4.96 -7.20 -7.32
N LEU A 76 4.65 -6.52 -6.21
CA LEU A 76 5.41 -6.63 -4.96
C LEU A 76 5.44 -8.06 -4.41
N VAL A 77 4.33 -8.80 -4.50
CA VAL A 77 4.28 -10.21 -4.09
C VAL A 77 5.21 -11.06 -4.97
N SER A 78 5.21 -10.84 -6.29
CA SER A 78 6.11 -11.54 -7.21
C SER A 78 7.59 -11.22 -6.99
N MET A 79 7.91 -10.10 -6.33
CA MET A 79 9.28 -9.74 -5.95
C MET A 79 9.74 -10.39 -4.63
N ILE A 80 8.85 -11.01 -3.84
CA ILE A 80 9.23 -11.65 -2.57
C ILE A 80 10.35 -12.69 -2.72
N PRO A 81 10.34 -13.57 -3.74
CA PRO A 81 11.43 -14.52 -3.95
C PRO A 81 12.81 -13.87 -4.20
N LEU A 82 12.86 -12.59 -4.58
CA LEU A 82 14.11 -11.84 -4.76
C LEU A 82 14.64 -11.24 -3.45
N LEU A 83 13.84 -11.15 -2.38
CA LEU A 83 14.29 -10.58 -1.10
C LEU A 83 15.37 -11.40 -0.38
N PRO A 84 15.34 -12.75 -0.33
CA PRO A 84 16.38 -13.55 0.30
C PRO A 84 17.80 -13.24 -0.21
N ALA A 85 17.95 -12.97 -1.51
CA ALA A 85 19.23 -12.61 -2.13
C ALA A 85 19.80 -11.27 -1.63
N SER A 86 18.98 -10.40 -1.06
CA SER A 86 19.41 -9.09 -0.56
C SER A 86 19.82 -9.07 0.93
N LEU A 87 19.51 -10.14 1.68
CA LEU A 87 19.72 -10.24 3.14
C LEU A 87 20.78 -11.26 3.54
N LEU A 88 21.16 -12.17 2.65
CA LEU A 88 22.26 -13.09 2.88
C LEU A 88 23.58 -12.30 2.80
N PRO A 89 24.57 -12.58 3.67
CA PRO A 89 25.95 -12.15 3.46
C PRO A 89 26.54 -12.93 2.28
N ALA A 90 26.07 -12.61 1.08
CA ALA A 90 26.87 -11.88 0.13
C ALA A 90 28.22 -12.59 -0.15
N ARG A 91 28.20 -13.50 -1.12
CA ARG A 91 29.37 -14.02 -1.85
C ARG A 91 28.99 -14.59 -3.23
N GLU A 92 27.86 -15.27 -3.35
CA GLU A 92 27.47 -15.96 -4.59
C GLU A 92 26.59 -15.07 -5.53
N ASP A 93 25.75 -14.19 -5.00
CA ASP A 93 24.84 -13.37 -5.82
C ASP A 93 25.53 -12.17 -6.51
N TRP A 94 26.71 -11.79 -6.03
CA TRP A 94 27.52 -10.70 -6.60
C TRP A 94 28.13 -11.07 -7.94
N GLU A 95 28.60 -12.32 -8.06
CA GLU A 95 29.15 -12.85 -9.31
C GLU A 95 28.08 -12.89 -10.41
N ALA A 96 26.81 -13.10 -10.07
CA ALA A 96 25.70 -13.05 -11.03
C ALA A 96 25.39 -11.64 -11.55
N THR A 97 25.55 -10.60 -10.72
CA THR A 97 25.35 -9.20 -11.13
C THR A 97 26.54 -8.65 -11.91
N GLU A 98 27.76 -9.04 -11.50
CA GLU A 98 29.00 -8.68 -12.17
C GLU A 98 29.14 -9.40 -13.53
N SER A 99 28.72 -10.66 -13.62
CA SER A 99 28.60 -11.38 -14.92
C SER A 99 27.51 -10.82 -15.83
N ALA A 100 26.47 -10.20 -15.26
CA ALA A 100 25.53 -9.38 -16.01
C ALA A 100 26.08 -7.99 -16.34
N GLY A 101 27.24 -7.55 -15.85
CA GLY A 101 27.80 -6.22 -16.15
C GLY A 101 27.02 -5.05 -15.54
N LEU A 102 26.11 -5.30 -14.60
CA LEU A 102 25.41 -4.25 -13.86
C LEU A 102 26.28 -3.77 -12.67
N PRO A 103 26.18 -2.50 -12.27
CA PRO A 103 26.84 -2.03 -11.07
C PRO A 103 26.33 -2.74 -9.81
N SER A 104 27.24 -3.15 -8.92
CA SER A 104 26.91 -3.89 -7.69
C SER A 104 25.96 -3.16 -6.73
N TRP A 105 25.89 -1.82 -6.81
CA TRP A 105 24.98 -1.01 -6.00
C TRP A 105 23.54 -1.00 -6.51
N GLU A 106 23.27 -1.49 -7.72
CA GLU A 106 21.97 -1.40 -8.34
C GLU A 106 20.92 -2.23 -7.60
N LEU A 107 21.23 -3.50 -7.29
CA LEU A 107 20.30 -4.41 -6.63
C LEU A 107 19.88 -3.92 -5.22
N PRO A 108 20.79 -3.42 -4.36
CA PRO A 108 20.39 -2.75 -3.12
C PRO A 108 19.47 -1.53 -3.30
N LEU A 109 19.71 -0.69 -4.32
CA LEU A 109 18.85 0.48 -4.59
C LEU A 109 17.46 0.08 -5.07
N ILE A 110 17.36 -0.99 -5.86
CA ILE A 110 16.10 -1.62 -6.26
C ILE A 110 15.35 -2.08 -5.01
N GLY A 111 16.00 -2.85 -4.15
CA GLY A 111 15.43 -3.36 -2.90
C GLY A 111 14.89 -2.24 -2.02
N LEU A 112 15.73 -1.25 -1.68
CA LEU A 112 15.33 -0.09 -0.88
C LEU A 112 14.14 0.66 -1.51
N SER A 113 14.15 0.77 -2.83
CA SER A 113 13.05 1.40 -3.55
C SER A 113 11.77 0.61 -3.35
N PHE A 114 11.73 -0.67 -3.71
CA PHE A 114 10.52 -1.50 -3.61
C PHE A 114 10.00 -1.61 -2.18
N THR A 115 10.88 -1.75 -1.20
CA THR A 115 10.51 -1.70 0.22
C THR A 115 9.83 -0.37 0.58
N GLY A 116 10.40 0.76 0.15
CA GLY A 116 9.79 2.07 0.38
C GLY A 116 8.42 2.22 -0.28
N PHE A 117 8.24 1.70 -1.50
CA PHE A 117 6.93 1.69 -2.18
C PHE A 117 5.91 0.79 -1.47
N ALA A 118 6.32 -0.41 -1.05
CA ALA A 118 5.47 -1.32 -0.30
C ALA A 118 4.98 -0.70 1.02
N LEU A 119 5.90 -0.13 1.80
CA LEU A 119 5.56 0.57 3.05
C LEU A 119 4.66 1.78 2.79
N GLY A 120 4.99 2.58 1.77
CA GLY A 120 4.17 3.73 1.37
C GLY A 120 2.74 3.33 1.02
N LEU A 121 2.56 2.25 0.25
CA LEU A 121 1.25 1.77 -0.15
C LEU A 121 0.48 1.15 1.02
N ALA A 122 1.15 0.36 1.87
CA ALA A 122 0.57 -0.25 3.06
C ALA A 122 0.02 0.79 4.04
N VAL A 123 0.63 1.97 4.12
CA VAL A 123 0.17 3.07 4.97
C VAL A 123 -0.84 3.96 4.25
N ALA A 124 -0.53 4.42 3.04
CA ALA A 124 -1.31 5.44 2.35
C ALA A 124 -2.64 4.90 1.83
N ALA A 125 -2.71 3.68 1.31
CA ALA A 125 -3.94 3.15 0.73
C ALA A 125 -5.07 2.98 1.77
N PRO A 126 -4.84 2.42 2.97
CA PRO A 126 -5.88 2.37 4.01
C PRO A 126 -6.33 3.75 4.48
N ILE A 127 -5.40 4.71 4.61
CA ILE A 127 -5.73 6.10 4.99
C ILE A 127 -6.62 6.75 3.93
N TYR A 128 -6.21 6.65 2.66
CA TYR A 128 -6.96 7.16 1.52
C TYR A 128 -8.37 6.56 1.45
N ALA A 129 -8.49 5.24 1.60
CA ALA A 129 -9.79 4.57 1.60
C ALA A 129 -10.70 5.05 2.75
N ARG A 130 -10.12 5.27 3.94
CA ARG A 130 -10.85 5.81 5.10
C ARG A 130 -11.36 7.23 4.84
N GLN A 131 -10.54 8.10 4.25
CA GLN A 131 -10.89 9.50 3.96
C GLN A 131 -11.95 9.59 2.86
N ARG A 132 -11.80 8.78 1.80
CA ARG A 132 -12.67 8.82 0.62
C ARG A 132 -14.04 8.20 0.83
N TRP A 133 -14.14 7.11 1.62
CA TRP A 133 -15.41 6.44 1.88
C TRP A 133 -15.72 6.32 3.39
N PRO A 134 -16.02 7.44 4.08
CA PRO A 134 -16.41 7.38 5.49
C PRO A 134 -17.70 6.56 5.70
N ALA A 135 -18.67 6.73 4.80
CA ALA A 135 -19.98 6.09 4.87
C ALA A 135 -19.93 4.56 4.79
N ALA A 136 -18.93 3.99 4.09
CA ALA A 136 -18.73 2.55 4.01
C ALA A 136 -18.34 1.92 5.36
N ARG A 137 -17.82 2.71 6.31
CA ARG A 137 -17.51 2.28 7.68
C ARG A 137 -18.60 2.59 8.69
N SER A 138 -19.43 3.59 8.43
CA SER A 138 -20.44 4.09 9.37
C SER A 138 -21.88 3.70 9.03
N SER A 139 -22.12 3.01 7.92
CA SER A 139 -23.44 2.43 7.63
C SER A 139 -23.55 1.04 8.24
N PRO A 140 -24.41 0.82 9.26
CA PRO A 140 -24.99 -0.48 9.46
C PRO A 140 -25.63 -0.87 8.12
N GLY A 141 -25.22 -1.99 7.53
CA GLY A 141 -25.78 -2.43 6.26
C GLY A 141 -27.31 -2.51 6.33
N PRO A 142 -28.02 -2.56 5.19
CA PRO A 142 -29.48 -2.71 5.21
C PRO A 142 -29.96 -3.89 6.08
N TRP A 143 -29.12 -4.92 6.24
CA TRP A 143 -29.33 -6.09 7.09
C TRP A 143 -29.25 -5.81 8.61
N ALA A 144 -28.53 -4.77 9.03
CA ALA A 144 -28.46 -4.37 10.44
C ALA A 144 -29.71 -3.60 10.90
N ARG A 145 -30.46 -3.00 9.96
CA ARG A 145 -31.80 -2.45 10.22
C ARG A 145 -32.88 -3.52 10.39
N THR A 146 -32.63 -4.75 9.96
CA THR A 146 -33.57 -5.88 10.05
C THR A 146 -33.24 -6.87 11.15
N SER A 147 -32.18 -6.66 11.96
CA SER A 147 -31.92 -7.53 13.11
C SER A 147 -33.07 -7.42 14.13
N PRO A 148 -33.79 -8.51 14.44
CA PRO A 148 -34.93 -8.52 15.38
C PRO A 148 -34.53 -8.23 16.83
N VAL A 149 -33.25 -7.97 17.10
CA VAL A 149 -32.66 -7.88 18.44
C VAL A 149 -32.79 -6.46 19.04
N SER A 150 -33.19 -5.46 18.23
CA SER A 150 -33.31 -4.08 18.69
C SER A 150 -34.42 -3.82 19.72
N PRO A 151 -35.63 -4.44 19.69
CA PRO A 151 -36.66 -4.10 20.67
C PRO A 151 -36.36 -4.65 22.07
N ILE A 152 -35.72 -5.84 22.14
CA ILE A 152 -35.52 -6.57 23.40
C ILE A 152 -34.45 -5.89 24.27
N GLN A 153 -33.39 -5.33 23.69
CA GLN A 153 -32.35 -4.64 24.47
C GLN A 153 -32.85 -3.32 25.08
N THR A 154 -33.72 -2.57 24.39
CA THR A 154 -34.38 -1.38 24.97
C THR A 154 -35.32 -1.75 26.12
N ALA A 155 -36.02 -2.90 26.06
CA ALA A 155 -36.90 -3.36 27.14
C ALA A 155 -36.11 -3.81 28.38
N VAL A 156 -34.94 -4.42 28.21
CA VAL A 156 -34.07 -4.85 29.32
C VAL A 156 -33.45 -3.64 30.04
N LEU A 157 -33.08 -2.57 29.32
CA LEU A 157 -32.61 -1.32 29.94
C LEU A 157 -33.74 -0.51 30.59
N ALA A 158 -34.96 -0.54 30.05
CA ALA A 158 -36.11 0.12 30.69
C ALA A 158 -36.57 -0.60 31.96
N SER A 159 -36.50 -1.94 31.99
CA SER A 159 -36.92 -2.74 33.15
C SER A 159 -35.92 -2.71 34.32
N SER A 160 -34.62 -2.50 34.06
CA SER A 160 -33.61 -2.34 35.11
C SER A 160 -33.78 -1.03 35.88
N SER A 161 -34.20 0.06 35.20
CA SER A 161 -34.43 1.36 35.84
C SER A 161 -35.66 1.38 36.77
N ARG A 162 -36.74 0.63 36.44
CA ARG A 162 -37.92 0.51 37.31
C ARG A 162 -37.65 -0.30 38.57
N ARG A 163 -36.79 -1.31 38.50
CA ARG A 163 -36.51 -2.22 39.63
C ARG A 163 -35.60 -1.60 40.69
N VAL A 164 -34.82 -0.57 40.35
CA VAL A 164 -34.01 0.20 41.32
C VAL A 164 -34.85 1.23 42.08
N ARG A 165 -35.82 1.89 41.42
CA ARG A 165 -36.72 2.86 42.07
C ARG A 165 -37.68 2.23 43.08
N SER A 166 -38.10 0.97 42.88
CA SER A 166 -39.00 0.29 43.83
C SER A 166 -38.29 -0.23 45.08
N ARG A 167 -36.99 -0.55 45.00
CA ARG A 167 -36.21 -1.00 46.17
C ARG A 167 -35.86 0.15 47.12
N THR A 168 -35.65 1.36 46.62
CA THR A 168 -35.37 2.54 47.45
C THR A 168 -36.62 3.07 48.18
N ALA A 169 -37.81 2.91 47.61
CA ALA A 169 -39.05 3.32 48.29
C ALA A 169 -39.35 2.44 49.51
N CYS A 170 -39.13 1.12 49.42
CA CYS A 170 -39.42 0.18 50.51
C CYS A 170 -38.44 0.26 51.70
N SER A 171 -37.20 0.74 51.50
CA SER A 171 -36.25 0.90 52.62
C SER A 171 -36.54 2.14 53.48
N SER A 172 -37.27 3.13 52.95
CA SER A 172 -37.59 4.36 53.69
C SER A 172 -38.76 4.23 54.67
N VAL A 173 -39.63 3.23 54.48
CA VAL A 173 -40.85 3.03 55.29
C VAL A 173 -40.59 2.16 56.54
N ARG A 174 -39.44 1.50 56.63
CA ARG A 174 -39.11 0.57 57.73
C ARG A 174 -38.13 1.16 58.76
N ALA A 175 -37.86 2.45 58.71
CA ALA A 175 -36.91 3.16 59.59
C ALA A 175 -37.54 4.33 60.36
N SER A 176 -38.82 4.24 60.71
CA SER A 176 -39.52 5.22 61.54
C SER A 176 -40.40 4.51 62.56
#